data_AF-A0A8B3PP12-F1
#
_entry.id   AF-A0A8B3PP12-F1
#
_cell.length_a   1.000
_cell.length_b   1.000
_cell.length_c   1.000
_cell.angle_alpha   90.00
_cell.angle_beta   90.00
_cell.angle_gamma   90.00
#
_symmetry.space_group_name_H-M   'P 1'
#
loop_
_entity.id
_entity.type
_entity.pdbx_description
1 polymer ?
#
loop_
_entity_poly.entity_id
_entity_poly.type
_entity_poly.pdbx_seq_one_letter_code
_entity_poly.pdbx_strand_id
1 'polypeptide(L)'
;MTAWPVIAPAMAEEMAQEAPELVISVVTGLAPDDLLKVRTTASPVATVEARLSSGDMVTNLGCNDINGYKWCKVESTGKEKLSGWAPARYLIPLNPAPYVEDETRPADAPVVASTGSANDAGQSSAPDQSQATGSANSAPVAPPDLTARLGGAGPAAESTPKSAAEIGRAAMQDAYVLALAAPDVSPDPEIPCARYVGRPMERCKVSVVHTADKANITVTWPDGGTRIISFRGGRPANSDAPSNFRFTREGSLNMIRIGDAERFEITDQLALGN
;
A
#
# COMPACT_ATOMS: atom_id res chain seq x y z
N MET A 1 -46.87 -57.06 11.41
CA MET A 1 -47.19 -55.77 10.77
C MET A 1 -46.24 -54.74 11.34
N THR A 2 -45.09 -54.54 10.70
CA THR A 2 -44.10 -53.53 11.08
C THR A 2 -43.89 -52.67 9.84
N ALA A 3 -44.42 -51.46 9.91
CA ALA A 3 -44.26 -50.44 8.88
C ALA A 3 -42.85 -49.86 8.97
N TRP A 4 -42.13 -49.87 7.85
CA TRP A 4 -40.90 -49.10 7.68
C TRP A 4 -41.23 -47.78 6.99
N PRO A 5 -40.82 -46.63 7.53
CA PRO A 5 -40.88 -45.40 6.76
C PRO A 5 -39.75 -45.41 5.72
N VAL A 6 -40.15 -45.24 4.46
CA VAL A 6 -39.26 -44.85 3.38
C VAL A 6 -38.93 -43.38 3.61
N ILE A 7 -37.68 -43.09 3.98
CA ILE A 7 -37.16 -41.72 3.95
C ILE A 7 -36.47 -41.57 2.61
N ALA A 8 -37.10 -40.82 1.70
CA ALA A 8 -36.46 -40.34 0.49
C ALA A 8 -35.31 -39.38 0.86
N PRO A 9 -34.20 -39.36 0.10
CA PRO A 9 -33.16 -38.37 0.29
C PRO A 9 -33.65 -37.05 -0.32
N ALA A 10 -34.00 -36.07 0.53
CA ALA A 10 -33.94 -34.67 0.13
C ALA A 10 -32.45 -34.29 0.08
N MET A 11 -31.80 -34.64 -1.02
CA MET A 11 -30.48 -34.16 -1.39
C MET A 11 -30.65 -32.87 -2.19
N ALA A 12 -29.71 -31.95 -1.93
CA ALA A 12 -29.42 -30.73 -2.67
C ALA A 12 -30.31 -29.52 -2.32
N GLU A 13 -29.64 -28.37 -2.18
CA GLU A 13 -30.15 -27.08 -1.68
C GLU A 13 -30.26 -27.13 -0.14
N GLU A 14 -29.22 -26.84 0.65
CA GLU A 14 -28.68 -25.49 0.81
C GLU A 14 -27.36 -25.57 1.59
N MET A 15 -26.35 -26.21 1.01
CA MET A 15 -24.97 -25.96 1.41
C MET A 15 -24.37 -25.02 0.36
N ALA A 16 -24.86 -23.78 0.34
CA ALA A 16 -23.97 -22.68 0.03
C ALA A 16 -22.93 -22.68 1.16
N GLN A 17 -21.94 -23.57 1.04
CA GLN A 17 -20.67 -23.43 1.72
C GLN A 17 -20.19 -22.05 1.31
N GLU A 18 -20.37 -21.11 2.22
CA GLU A 18 -19.70 -19.82 2.25
C GLU A 18 -18.24 -20.13 1.94
N ALA A 19 -17.87 -19.95 0.67
CA ALA A 19 -16.55 -20.30 0.22
C ALA A 19 -15.62 -19.44 1.07
N PRO A 20 -14.64 -20.03 1.80
CA PRO A 20 -13.70 -19.21 2.56
C PRO A 20 -13.16 -18.20 1.57
N GLU A 21 -13.29 -16.90 1.86
CA GLU A 21 -13.01 -15.83 0.90
C GLU A 21 -11.60 -16.06 0.33
N LEU A 22 -11.52 -16.70 -0.84
CA LEU A 22 -10.26 -17.13 -1.41
C LEU A 22 -9.57 -15.85 -1.84
N VAL A 23 -8.57 -15.43 -1.08
CA VAL A 23 -7.81 -14.22 -1.41
C VAL A 23 -6.95 -14.55 -2.61
N ILE A 24 -7.45 -14.30 -3.82
CA ILE A 24 -6.65 -14.42 -5.03
C ILE A 24 -5.60 -13.32 -4.98
N SER A 25 -4.33 -13.69 -5.18
CA SER A 25 -3.23 -12.76 -5.31
C SER A 25 -2.62 -12.84 -6.71
N VAL A 26 -2.20 -11.69 -7.23
CA VAL A 26 -1.45 -11.58 -8.49
C VAL A 26 0.04 -11.40 -8.21
N VAL A 27 0.87 -12.09 -9.00
CA VAL A 27 2.33 -11.94 -8.96
C VAL A 27 2.74 -10.64 -9.64
N THR A 28 3.43 -9.76 -8.90
CA THR A 28 3.87 -8.44 -9.39
C THR A 28 5.24 -8.07 -8.82
N GLY A 29 5.85 -6.99 -9.34
CA GLY A 29 7.08 -6.42 -8.79
C GLY A 29 8.36 -7.25 -9.03
N LEU A 30 8.30 -8.23 -9.94
CA LEU A 30 9.47 -8.95 -10.45
C LEU A 30 10.24 -8.07 -11.44
N ALA A 31 11.55 -8.31 -11.57
CA ALA A 31 12.34 -7.71 -12.65
C ALA A 31 11.91 -8.27 -14.03
N PRO A 32 12.28 -7.62 -15.15
CA PRO A 32 12.06 -8.20 -16.47
C PRO A 32 12.67 -9.60 -16.57
N ASP A 33 11.90 -10.55 -17.12
CA ASP A 33 12.26 -11.97 -17.28
C ASP A 33 12.53 -12.76 -15.97
N ASP A 34 12.30 -12.17 -14.79
CA ASP A 34 12.39 -12.87 -13.51
C ASP A 34 11.13 -13.71 -13.22
N LEU A 35 11.32 -14.78 -12.44
CA LEU A 35 10.25 -15.65 -11.97
C LEU A 35 10.19 -15.69 -10.44
N LEU A 36 8.99 -15.59 -9.89
CA LEU A 36 8.74 -15.77 -8.47
C LEU A 36 8.90 -17.24 -8.10
N LYS A 37 9.89 -17.52 -7.25
CA LYS A 37 10.15 -18.87 -6.74
C LYS A 37 9.17 -19.21 -5.60
N VAL A 38 8.37 -20.24 -5.82
CA VAL A 38 7.52 -20.89 -4.81
C VAL A 38 8.31 -22.04 -4.19
N ARG A 39 8.33 -22.13 -2.87
CA ARG A 39 9.25 -22.99 -2.12
C ARG A 39 8.56 -23.94 -1.17
N THR A 40 9.21 -25.06 -0.86
CA THR A 40 8.70 -26.06 0.09
C THR A 40 8.45 -25.49 1.49
N THR A 41 9.27 -24.52 1.92
CA THR A 41 9.14 -23.84 3.21
C THR A 41 9.38 -22.33 3.07
N ALA A 42 8.91 -21.54 4.04
CA ALA A 42 9.05 -20.10 4.11
C ALA A 42 10.49 -19.64 4.40
N SER A 43 11.39 -19.87 3.45
CA SER A 43 12.82 -19.58 3.59
C SER A 43 13.46 -19.28 2.24
N PRO A 44 14.39 -18.31 2.17
CA PRO A 44 15.09 -17.97 0.93
C PRO A 44 16.04 -19.09 0.43
N VAL A 45 16.39 -20.06 1.28
CA VAL A 45 17.26 -21.18 0.95
C VAL A 45 16.51 -22.50 0.74
N ALA A 46 15.18 -22.52 0.93
CA ALA A 46 14.37 -23.72 0.72
C ALA A 46 14.30 -24.15 -0.75
N THR A 47 14.07 -25.44 -0.99
CA THR A 47 13.90 -25.99 -2.34
C THR A 47 12.76 -25.28 -3.07
N VAL A 48 12.99 -24.98 -4.36
CA VAL A 48 12.00 -24.35 -5.23
C VAL A 48 11.12 -25.44 -5.82
N GLU A 49 9.83 -25.40 -5.54
CA GLU A 49 8.81 -26.32 -6.09
C GLU A 49 8.25 -25.79 -7.40
N ALA A 50 8.17 -24.47 -7.56
CA ALA A 50 7.71 -23.86 -8.80
C ALA A 50 8.22 -22.44 -9.02
N ARG A 51 7.93 -21.95 -10.22
CA ARG A 51 8.26 -20.63 -10.70
C ARG A 51 7.02 -20.03 -11.34
N LEU A 52 6.64 -18.84 -10.87
CA LEU A 52 5.50 -18.08 -11.38
C LEU A 52 6.00 -16.83 -12.12
N SER A 53 5.34 -16.50 -13.22
CA SER A 53 5.60 -15.30 -14.00
C SER A 53 4.87 -14.09 -13.43
N SER A 54 5.29 -12.88 -13.80
CA SER A 54 4.52 -11.68 -13.50
C SER A 54 3.13 -11.76 -14.16
N GLY A 55 2.08 -11.48 -13.40
CA GLY A 55 0.68 -11.61 -13.84
C GLY A 55 0.03 -12.94 -13.48
N ASP A 56 0.79 -13.95 -13.02
CA ASP A 56 0.20 -15.21 -12.57
C ASP A 56 -0.71 -15.00 -11.36
N MET A 57 -1.82 -15.73 -11.33
CA MET A 57 -2.79 -15.70 -10.23
C MET A 57 -2.66 -16.94 -9.37
N VAL A 58 -2.66 -16.73 -8.06
CA VAL A 58 -2.60 -17.80 -7.06
C VAL A 58 -3.64 -17.55 -5.97
N THR A 59 -4.13 -18.63 -5.38
CA THR A 59 -4.89 -18.58 -4.14
C THR A 59 -3.93 -18.33 -2.99
N ASN A 60 -4.11 -17.25 -2.23
CA ASN A 60 -3.34 -16.96 -1.03
C ASN A 60 -4.07 -17.51 0.19
N LEU A 61 -3.43 -18.47 0.87
CA LEU A 61 -3.96 -19.16 2.03
C LEU A 61 -3.57 -18.50 3.36
N GLY A 62 -2.91 -17.34 3.30
CA GLY A 62 -2.50 -16.57 4.46
C GLY A 62 -0.99 -16.31 4.48
N CYS A 63 -0.62 -15.24 5.17
CA CYS A 63 0.76 -14.79 5.28
C CYS A 63 1.20 -14.67 6.74
N ASN A 64 2.46 -15.05 7.01
CA ASN A 64 3.06 -15.02 8.33
C ASN A 64 4.43 -14.36 8.29
N ASP A 65 4.83 -13.72 9.39
CA ASP A 65 6.18 -13.19 9.56
C ASP A 65 7.12 -14.29 10.08
N ILE A 66 8.15 -14.61 9.29
CA ILE A 66 9.11 -15.69 9.57
C ILE A 66 10.51 -15.12 9.40
N ASN A 67 11.29 -15.09 10.49
CA ASN A 67 12.63 -14.51 10.55
C ASN A 67 12.69 -13.04 10.05
N GLY A 68 11.65 -12.26 10.32
CA GLY A 68 11.55 -10.85 9.91
C GLY A 68 11.12 -10.63 8.46
N TYR A 69 10.68 -11.68 7.75
CA TYR A 69 10.14 -11.60 6.40
C TYR A 69 8.71 -12.10 6.35
N LYS A 70 7.83 -11.37 5.66
CA LYS A 70 6.45 -11.80 5.42
C LYS A 70 6.39 -12.81 4.28
N TRP A 71 5.93 -14.02 4.58
CA TRP A 71 5.78 -15.13 3.63
C TRP A 71 4.32 -15.53 3.52
N CYS A 72 3.83 -15.75 2.31
CA CYS A 72 2.48 -16.23 2.07
C CYS A 72 2.51 -17.68 1.59
N LYS A 73 1.60 -18.49 2.12
CA LYS A 73 1.32 -19.80 1.57
C LYS A 73 0.38 -19.63 0.38
N VAL A 74 0.76 -20.19 -0.75
CA VAL A 74 0.03 -20.01 -2.02
C VAL A 74 -0.28 -21.35 -2.65
N GLU A 75 -1.43 -21.41 -3.33
CA GLU A 75 -1.84 -22.55 -4.15
C GLU A 75 -2.24 -22.10 -5.54
N SER A 76 -2.02 -22.96 -6.55
CA SER A 76 -2.47 -22.64 -7.91
C SER A 76 -4.00 -22.61 -7.97
N THR A 77 -4.54 -21.67 -8.74
CA THR A 77 -5.96 -21.58 -9.07
C THR A 77 -6.35 -22.58 -10.20
N GLY A 78 -5.39 -23.36 -10.73
CA GLY A 78 -5.57 -24.31 -11.84
C GLY A 78 -5.68 -25.80 -11.46
N LYS A 79 -5.64 -26.68 -12.47
CA LYS A 79 -5.78 -28.16 -12.31
C LYS A 79 -4.55 -28.85 -11.73
N GLU A 80 -3.38 -28.22 -11.79
CA GLU A 80 -2.15 -28.76 -11.22
C GLU A 80 -1.99 -28.30 -9.77
N LYS A 81 -1.85 -29.27 -8.85
CA LYS A 81 -1.66 -29.00 -7.42
C LYS A 81 -0.26 -28.44 -7.18
N LEU A 82 -0.14 -27.13 -7.30
CA LEU A 82 0.97 -26.38 -6.75
C LEU A 82 0.58 -25.85 -5.37
N SER A 83 1.36 -26.14 -4.34
CA SER A 83 1.24 -25.53 -3.02
C SER A 83 2.65 -25.24 -2.51
N GLY A 84 2.88 -24.06 -1.94
CA GLY A 84 4.17 -23.71 -1.37
C GLY A 84 4.21 -22.30 -0.81
N TRP A 85 5.41 -21.79 -0.56
CA TRP A 85 5.65 -20.50 0.09
C TRP A 85 6.33 -19.51 -0.84
N ALA A 86 5.82 -18.28 -0.86
CA ALA A 86 6.38 -17.18 -1.63
C ALA A 86 6.49 -15.89 -0.78
N PRO A 87 7.48 -15.01 -1.06
CA PRO A 87 7.58 -13.72 -0.37
C PRO A 87 6.37 -12.83 -0.65
N ALA A 88 5.73 -12.31 0.41
CA ALA A 88 4.51 -11.53 0.32
C ALA A 88 4.66 -10.26 -0.53
N ARG A 89 5.87 -9.69 -0.58
CA ARG A 89 6.20 -8.47 -1.35
C ARG A 89 5.91 -8.56 -2.86
N TYR A 90 5.71 -9.76 -3.39
CA TYR A 90 5.42 -9.98 -4.81
C TYR A 90 3.97 -10.42 -5.06
N LEU A 91 3.12 -10.43 -4.03
CA LEU A 91 1.74 -10.88 -4.10
C LEU A 91 0.81 -9.73 -3.72
N ILE A 92 0.02 -9.25 -4.68
CA ILE A 92 -1.02 -8.24 -4.42
C ILE A 92 -2.37 -8.95 -4.35
N PRO A 93 -3.15 -8.83 -3.26
CA PRO A 93 -4.49 -9.39 -3.18
C PRO A 93 -5.43 -8.67 -4.17
N LEU A 94 -6.05 -9.43 -5.07
CA LEU A 94 -7.00 -8.94 -6.06
C LEU A 94 -8.44 -8.85 -5.52
N ASN A 95 -8.77 -9.65 -4.50
CA ASN A 95 -10.01 -9.53 -3.75
C ASN A 95 -9.69 -9.16 -2.29
N PRO A 96 -9.58 -7.85 -1.96
CA PRO A 96 -9.34 -7.41 -0.59
C PRO A 96 -10.62 -7.62 0.23
N ALA A 97 -10.78 -8.81 0.78
CA ALA A 97 -11.62 -9.03 1.95
C ALA A 97 -11.07 -8.18 3.12
N PRO A 98 -11.92 -7.49 3.89
CA PRO A 98 -11.46 -6.85 5.13
C PRO A 98 -10.89 -7.91 6.07
N TYR A 99 -9.66 -7.69 6.53
CA TYR A 99 -9.02 -8.54 7.53
C TYR A 99 -9.73 -8.38 8.87
N VAL A 100 -10.39 -9.44 9.34
CA VAL A 100 -10.84 -9.59 10.73
C VAL A 100 -9.74 -10.30 11.51
N GLU A 101 -9.11 -9.57 12.44
CA GLU A 101 -8.37 -10.19 13.54
C GLU A 101 -9.39 -10.97 14.40
N ASP A 102 -9.04 -12.20 14.79
CA ASP A 102 -9.84 -13.16 15.60
C ASP A 102 -10.88 -14.07 14.91
N GLU A 103 -10.55 -14.69 13.77
CA GLU A 103 -11.15 -15.98 13.42
C GLU A 103 -10.12 -17.12 13.51
N THR A 104 -9.92 -17.60 14.73
CA THR A 104 -9.16 -18.83 14.98
C THR A 104 -9.99 -20.01 14.49
N ARG A 105 -9.66 -20.58 13.32
CA ARG A 105 -10.25 -21.86 12.90
C ARG A 105 -9.76 -22.98 13.84
N PRO A 106 -10.62 -23.91 14.29
CA PRO A 106 -10.27 -24.86 15.35
C PRO A 106 -9.22 -25.85 14.84
N ALA A 107 -8.05 -25.86 15.48
CA ALA A 107 -7.17 -27.02 15.47
C ALA A 107 -7.37 -27.74 16.81
N ASP A 108 -7.65 -29.04 16.73
CA ASP A 108 -7.89 -29.94 17.85
C ASP A 108 -6.93 -29.70 19.03
N ALA A 109 -7.51 -29.38 20.19
CA ALA A 109 -6.85 -29.41 21.48
C ALA A 109 -6.96 -30.86 22.04
N PRO A 110 -6.08 -31.34 22.97
CA PRO A 110 -6.01 -30.69 24.29
C PRO A 110 -4.67 -30.74 25.08
N VAL A 111 -4.56 -29.75 25.99
CA VAL A 111 -3.90 -29.66 27.34
C VAL A 111 -2.37 -29.87 27.43
N VAL A 112 -1.58 -29.14 28.24
CA VAL A 112 -1.68 -28.94 29.70
C VAL A 112 -1.02 -27.62 30.18
N ALA A 113 -1.60 -27.10 31.27
CA ALA A 113 -1.34 -25.92 32.10
C ALA A 113 0.12 -25.59 32.51
N SER A 114 0.38 -24.32 32.88
CA SER A 114 0.38 -23.88 34.29
C SER A 114 0.73 -22.38 34.47
N THR A 115 -0.09 -21.69 35.31
CA THR A 115 0.25 -20.66 36.34
C THR A 115 1.29 -19.58 36.01
N GLY A 116 1.07 -18.27 36.11
CA GLY A 116 0.18 -17.46 36.95
C GLY A 116 1.01 -16.31 37.53
N SER A 117 0.53 -15.07 37.47
CA SER A 117 0.71 -14.03 38.51
C SER A 117 0.15 -12.69 38.07
N ALA A 118 -0.72 -12.17 38.92
CA ALA A 118 -1.24 -10.81 38.90
C ALA A 118 -0.15 -9.79 39.27
N ASN A 119 -0.34 -8.54 38.86
CA ASN A 119 -0.52 -7.42 39.79
C ASN A 119 -1.09 -6.19 39.06
N ASP A 120 -2.31 -5.89 39.51
CA ASP A 120 -3.09 -4.65 39.55
C ASP A 120 -2.31 -3.32 39.61
N ALA A 121 -2.82 -2.28 38.94
CA ALA A 121 -3.65 -1.24 39.58
C ALA A 121 -3.65 0.10 38.81
N GLY A 122 -4.84 0.72 38.70
CA GLY A 122 -5.03 2.15 38.44
C GLY A 122 -6.11 2.48 37.39
N GLN A 123 -7.35 2.00 37.51
CA GLN A 123 -8.52 2.66 38.16
C GLN A 123 -8.91 4.07 37.66
N SER A 124 -10.08 4.14 36.99
CA SER A 124 -11.27 4.93 37.40
C SER A 124 -12.37 4.72 36.35
N SER A 125 -13.39 3.88 36.57
CA SER A 125 -14.65 4.15 37.30
C SER A 125 -15.52 5.20 36.57
N ALA A 126 -16.44 4.81 35.67
CA ALA A 126 -17.83 4.29 35.86
C ALA A 126 -18.89 5.43 36.00
N PRO A 127 -20.22 5.23 35.79
CA PRO A 127 -20.99 4.04 35.36
C PRO A 127 -21.93 4.32 34.14
N ASP A 128 -22.30 3.38 33.29
CA ASP A 128 -23.43 2.43 33.36
C ASP A 128 -24.73 2.94 34.05
N GLN A 129 -25.79 3.18 33.27
CA GLN A 129 -26.98 2.33 33.36
C GLN A 129 -28.00 2.59 32.25
N SER A 130 -28.29 1.47 31.60
CA SER A 130 -29.38 1.14 30.70
C SER A 130 -30.77 1.37 31.29
N GLN A 131 -31.76 1.65 30.44
CA GLN A 131 -33.03 0.89 30.30
C GLN A 131 -33.93 1.56 29.24
N ALA A 132 -34.21 0.88 28.12
CA ALA A 132 -35.41 0.06 27.88
C ALA A 132 -36.70 0.90 27.90
N THR A 133 -37.41 1.12 26.80
CA THR A 133 -38.40 0.21 26.19
C THR A 133 -39.22 1.01 25.16
N GLY A 134 -39.83 0.36 24.17
CA GLY A 134 -41.01 0.90 23.49
C GLY A 134 -41.05 0.73 21.97
N SER A 135 -41.67 -0.35 21.52
CA SER A 135 -42.15 -0.51 20.14
C SER A 135 -43.39 0.37 19.94
N ALA A 136 -43.41 1.24 18.92
CA ALA A 136 -44.64 1.84 18.42
C ALA A 136 -44.48 2.31 16.95
N ASN A 137 -45.38 1.81 16.10
CA ASN A 137 -45.58 2.19 14.70
C ASN A 137 -45.40 3.69 14.41
N SER A 138 -44.72 4.02 13.31
CA SER A 138 -44.85 5.32 12.65
C SER A 138 -44.87 5.12 11.13
N ALA A 139 -45.92 5.63 10.49
CA ALA A 139 -46.14 5.57 9.05
C ALA A 139 -45.07 6.38 8.28
N PRO A 140 -44.84 6.12 6.97
CA PRO A 140 -43.82 6.83 6.19
C PRO A 140 -44.22 8.29 6.00
N VAL A 141 -43.37 9.22 6.46
CA VAL A 141 -43.48 10.65 6.14
C VAL A 141 -42.98 10.87 4.71
N ALA A 142 -43.78 11.52 3.86
CA ALA A 142 -43.39 11.85 2.49
C ALA A 142 -42.17 12.80 2.47
N PRO A 143 -41.25 12.66 1.49
CA PRO A 143 -40.08 13.52 1.39
C PRO A 143 -40.49 15.00 1.11
N PRO A 144 -39.68 15.98 1.58
CA PRO A 144 -40.03 17.39 1.48
C PRO A 144 -39.97 17.92 0.04
N ASP A 145 -40.90 18.82 -0.29
CA ASP A 145 -41.01 19.47 -1.60
C ASP A 145 -39.84 20.43 -1.87
N LEU A 146 -38.99 20.06 -2.82
CA LEU A 146 -37.80 20.82 -3.23
C LEU A 146 -38.17 22.14 -3.93
N THR A 147 -39.40 22.25 -4.45
CA THR A 147 -39.91 23.44 -5.13
C THR A 147 -40.03 24.63 -4.17
N ALA A 148 -40.36 24.37 -2.90
CA ALA A 148 -40.44 25.40 -1.87
C ALA A 148 -39.05 25.91 -1.42
N ARG A 149 -38.00 25.09 -1.54
CA ARG A 149 -36.63 25.47 -1.14
C ARG A 149 -35.88 26.26 -2.19
N LEU A 150 -36.22 26.09 -3.46
CA LEU A 150 -35.53 26.76 -4.57
C LEU A 150 -36.03 28.18 -4.84
N GLY A 151 -37.04 28.67 -4.10
CA GLY A 151 -37.59 30.02 -4.25
C GLY A 151 -38.39 30.16 -5.55
N GLY A 152 -39.67 30.46 -5.43
CA GLY A 152 -40.57 30.63 -6.58
C GLY A 152 -40.00 31.60 -7.63
N ALA A 153 -40.14 31.23 -8.91
CA ALA A 153 -39.75 32.05 -10.03
C ALA A 153 -40.56 33.36 -10.05
N GLY A 154 -39.99 34.42 -9.47
CA GLY A 154 -40.31 35.79 -9.84
C GLY A 154 -39.86 36.05 -11.29
N PRO A 155 -40.44 37.04 -11.98
CA PRO A 155 -40.15 37.28 -13.39
C PRO A 155 -38.65 37.52 -13.54
N ALA A 156 -38.04 36.72 -14.42
CA ALA A 156 -36.63 36.78 -14.75
C ALA A 156 -36.25 38.22 -15.05
N ALA A 157 -35.44 38.83 -14.18
CA ALA A 157 -34.57 39.90 -14.63
C ALA A 157 -33.72 39.26 -15.73
N GLU A 158 -33.88 39.74 -16.96
CA GLU A 158 -33.14 39.30 -18.15
C GLU A 158 -31.63 39.43 -17.90
N SER A 159 -31.06 38.40 -17.31
CA SER A 159 -29.69 38.03 -17.58
C SER A 159 -29.81 37.04 -18.72
N THR A 160 -29.69 37.53 -19.96
CA THR A 160 -29.52 36.65 -21.12
C THR A 160 -28.46 35.61 -20.74
N PRO A 161 -28.81 34.32 -20.68
CA PRO A 161 -27.84 33.31 -20.29
C PRO A 161 -26.71 33.37 -21.30
N LYS A 162 -25.47 33.58 -20.82
CA LYS A 162 -24.29 33.53 -21.68
C LYS A 162 -24.35 32.25 -22.49
N SER A 163 -24.09 32.35 -23.78
CA SER A 163 -24.03 31.17 -24.63
C SER A 163 -22.99 30.19 -24.07
N ALA A 164 -23.18 28.88 -24.29
CA ALA A 164 -22.21 27.88 -23.84
C ALA A 164 -20.79 28.18 -24.35
N ALA A 165 -20.67 28.82 -25.51
CA ALA A 165 -19.39 29.27 -26.07
C ALA A 165 -18.72 30.40 -25.27
N GLU A 166 -19.49 31.35 -24.76
CA GLU A 166 -18.97 32.44 -23.91
C GLU A 166 -18.56 31.93 -22.53
N ILE A 167 -19.32 30.97 -21.99
CA ILE A 167 -18.96 30.29 -20.74
C ILE A 167 -17.65 29.53 -20.91
N GLY A 168 -17.52 28.77 -22.01
CA GLY A 168 -16.28 28.04 -22.32
C GLY A 168 -15.07 28.97 -22.49
N ARG A 169 -15.24 30.10 -23.18
CA ARG A 169 -14.16 31.09 -23.35
C ARG A 169 -13.73 31.73 -22.03
N ALA A 170 -14.68 32.13 -21.20
CA ALA A 170 -14.39 32.70 -19.88
C ALA A 170 -13.67 31.67 -18.99
N ALA A 171 -14.14 30.42 -18.97
CA ALA A 171 -13.50 29.36 -18.19
C ALA A 171 -12.04 29.10 -18.62
N MET A 172 -11.76 29.11 -19.94
CA MET A 172 -10.39 28.94 -20.43
C MET A 172 -9.49 30.13 -20.07
N GLN A 173 -10.02 31.35 -20.13
CA GLN A 173 -9.29 32.56 -19.76
C GLN A 173 -8.97 32.58 -18.26
N ASP A 174 -9.94 32.25 -17.42
CA ASP A 174 -9.74 32.15 -15.96
C ASP A 174 -8.74 31.04 -15.63
N ALA A 175 -8.80 29.89 -16.30
CA ALA A 175 -7.83 28.82 -16.13
C ALA A 175 -6.40 29.27 -16.50
N TYR A 176 -6.24 30.05 -17.56
CA TYR A 176 -4.93 30.59 -17.95
C TYR A 176 -4.41 31.63 -16.97
N VAL A 177 -5.27 32.53 -16.48
CA VAL A 177 -4.91 33.51 -15.45
C VAL A 177 -4.50 32.82 -14.14
N LEU A 178 -5.22 31.77 -13.74
CA LEU A 178 -4.87 30.95 -12.58
C LEU A 178 -3.54 30.21 -12.76
N ALA A 179 -3.28 29.66 -13.96
CA ALA A 179 -2.01 28.99 -14.26
C ALA A 179 -0.82 29.95 -14.21
N LEU A 180 -0.98 31.20 -14.64
CA LEU A 180 0.05 32.23 -14.56
C LEU A 180 0.23 32.80 -13.14
N ALA A 181 -0.81 32.75 -12.31
CA ALA A 181 -0.77 33.19 -10.92
C ALA A 181 -0.34 32.10 -9.94
N ALA A 182 -0.25 30.85 -10.39
CA ALA A 182 0.26 29.77 -9.57
C ALA A 182 1.72 30.07 -9.21
N PRO A 183 2.10 30.05 -7.92
CA PRO A 183 3.51 30.10 -7.56
C PRO A 183 4.21 28.90 -8.19
N ASP A 184 5.46 29.07 -8.62
CA ASP A 184 6.33 27.96 -8.99
C ASP A 184 6.57 27.09 -7.75
N VAL A 185 5.63 26.19 -7.46
CA VAL A 185 5.85 25.06 -6.57
C VAL A 185 6.75 24.12 -7.36
N SER A 186 8.03 24.46 -7.42
CA SER A 186 9.03 23.52 -7.89
C SER A 186 8.97 22.33 -6.92
N PRO A 187 8.63 21.13 -7.39
CA PRO A 187 8.72 19.95 -6.54
C PRO A 187 10.15 19.90 -5.96
N ASP A 188 10.26 19.53 -4.69
CA ASP A 188 11.58 19.29 -4.09
C ASP A 188 12.40 18.43 -5.07
N PRO A 189 13.66 18.79 -5.34
CA PRO A 189 14.45 18.03 -6.30
C PRO A 189 14.51 16.57 -5.86
N GLU A 190 14.48 15.67 -6.84
CA GLU A 190 14.53 14.23 -6.60
C GLU A 190 15.65 13.59 -7.40
N ILE A 191 16.30 12.60 -6.80
CA ILE A 191 17.38 11.82 -7.43
C ILE A 191 17.06 10.33 -7.45
N PRO A 192 17.61 9.55 -8.38
CA PRO A 192 17.63 8.11 -8.27
C PRO A 192 18.50 7.67 -7.08
N CYS A 193 17.97 6.79 -6.24
CA CYS A 193 18.65 6.27 -5.06
C CYS A 193 18.22 4.83 -4.76
N ALA A 194 19.06 4.05 -4.07
CA ALA A 194 18.66 2.77 -3.50
C ALA A 194 19.37 2.57 -2.18
N ARG A 195 18.63 2.25 -1.12
CA ARG A 195 19.19 2.03 0.22
C ARG A 195 19.70 0.62 0.46
N TYR A 196 19.05 -0.36 -0.17
CA TYR A 196 19.29 -1.78 0.08
C TYR A 196 19.91 -2.49 -1.14
N VAL A 197 20.68 -3.54 -0.87
CA VAL A 197 21.33 -4.37 -1.89
C VAL A 197 20.27 -4.95 -2.83
N GLY A 198 20.54 -4.91 -4.14
CA GLY A 198 19.68 -5.52 -5.16
C GLY A 198 18.35 -4.79 -5.43
N ARG A 199 18.04 -3.70 -4.73
CA ARG A 199 16.85 -2.90 -5.01
C ARG A 199 17.00 -2.15 -6.35
N PRO A 200 15.95 -1.95 -7.15
CA PRO A 200 15.99 -0.94 -8.20
C PRO A 200 16.24 0.45 -7.61
N MET A 201 16.67 1.39 -8.45
CA MET A 201 16.73 2.79 -8.03
C MET A 201 15.29 3.32 -7.90
N GLU A 202 14.99 3.96 -6.78
CA GLU A 202 13.75 4.67 -6.49
C GLU A 202 14.00 6.18 -6.53
N ARG A 203 12.96 6.99 -6.38
CA ARG A 203 13.06 8.45 -6.29
C ARG A 203 13.23 8.86 -4.83
N CYS A 204 14.36 9.46 -4.49
CA CYS A 204 14.57 10.08 -3.18
C CYS A 204 14.40 11.59 -3.29
N LYS A 205 13.71 12.18 -2.32
CA LYS A 205 13.69 13.63 -2.13
C LYS A 205 15.06 14.12 -1.70
N VAL A 206 15.46 15.29 -2.17
CA VAL A 206 16.70 15.92 -1.75
C VAL A 206 16.51 17.37 -1.35
N SER A 207 17.29 17.80 -0.38
CA SER A 207 17.52 19.21 -0.09
C SER A 207 19.02 19.50 -0.17
N VAL A 208 19.38 20.67 -0.69
CA VAL A 208 20.77 21.04 -0.94
C VAL A 208 21.11 22.31 -0.18
N VAL A 209 22.18 22.25 0.61
CA VAL A 209 22.75 23.40 1.31
C VAL A 209 24.12 23.68 0.73
N HIS A 210 24.26 24.81 0.04
CA HIS A 210 25.53 25.27 -0.54
C HIS A 210 26.30 26.15 0.44
N THR A 211 27.63 26.03 0.46
CA THR A 211 28.53 26.87 1.24
C THR A 211 29.86 27.02 0.51
N ALA A 212 30.08 28.18 -0.11
CA ALA A 212 31.23 28.46 -0.97
C ALA A 212 31.38 27.38 -2.08
N ASP A 213 32.48 26.63 -2.09
CA ASP A 213 32.74 25.55 -3.05
C ASP A 213 32.16 24.19 -2.62
N LYS A 214 31.43 24.13 -1.50
CA LYS A 214 30.87 22.89 -0.94
C LYS A 214 29.36 22.86 -1.07
N ALA A 215 28.81 21.66 -1.17
CA ALA A 215 27.38 21.42 -1.03
C ALA A 215 27.15 20.21 -0.13
N ASN A 216 26.17 20.29 0.77
CA ASN A 216 25.66 19.14 1.50
C ASN A 216 24.28 18.80 0.94
N ILE A 217 24.19 17.63 0.33
CA ILE A 217 22.94 17.10 -0.22
C ILE A 217 22.37 16.15 0.82
N THR A 218 21.23 16.50 1.38
CA THR A 218 20.46 15.62 2.28
C THR A 218 19.49 14.82 1.43
N VAL A 219 19.69 13.52 1.36
CA VAL A 219 18.83 12.58 0.66
C VAL A 219 17.87 11.94 1.65
N THR A 220 16.57 12.03 1.38
CA THR A 220 15.51 11.43 2.19
C THR A 220 14.90 10.27 1.44
N TRP A 221 14.98 9.06 2.01
CA TRP A 221 14.38 7.88 1.40
C TRP A 221 12.86 7.84 1.56
N PRO A 222 12.13 7.19 0.64
CA PRO A 222 10.69 6.99 0.78
C PRO A 222 10.30 6.21 2.04
N ASP A 223 11.16 5.29 2.50
CA ASP A 223 10.97 4.52 3.73
C ASP A 223 11.37 5.29 5.00
N GLY A 224 11.83 6.54 4.86
CA GLY A 224 12.24 7.42 5.95
C GLY A 224 13.73 7.35 6.28
N GLY A 225 14.16 8.27 7.14
CA GLY A 225 15.58 8.51 7.42
C GLY A 225 16.28 9.31 6.32
N THR A 226 17.52 9.68 6.59
CA THR A 226 18.29 10.57 5.72
C THR A 226 19.76 10.14 5.58
N ARG A 227 20.37 10.58 4.48
CA ARG A 227 21.80 10.50 4.21
C ARG A 227 22.32 11.87 3.83
N ILE A 228 23.37 12.36 4.48
CA ILE A 228 24.07 13.55 4.02
C ILE A 228 25.26 13.13 3.16
N ILE A 229 25.29 13.62 1.92
CA ILE A 229 26.40 13.46 0.99
C ILE A 229 27.03 14.84 0.76
N SER A 230 28.30 14.97 1.13
CA SER A 230 29.07 16.20 0.96
C SER A 230 29.75 16.21 -0.40
N PHE A 231 29.66 17.35 -1.08
CA PHE A 231 30.30 17.66 -2.34
C PHE A 231 31.30 18.80 -2.18
N ARG A 232 32.33 18.82 -3.03
CA ARG A 232 33.27 19.93 -3.18
C ARG A 232 33.57 20.15 -4.67
N GLY A 233 33.40 21.37 -5.15
CA GLY A 233 33.61 21.72 -6.57
C GLY A 233 32.77 20.86 -7.53
N GLY A 234 31.52 20.56 -7.15
CA GLY A 234 30.61 19.70 -7.91
C GLY A 234 30.90 18.20 -7.83
N ARG A 235 31.93 17.76 -7.09
CA ARG A 235 32.32 16.34 -6.98
C ARG A 235 31.95 15.75 -5.61
N PRO A 236 31.53 14.48 -5.54
CA PRO A 236 31.30 13.80 -4.27
C PRO A 236 32.59 13.72 -3.45
N ALA A 237 32.52 14.09 -2.17
CA ALA A 237 33.67 14.16 -1.28
C ALA A 237 33.57 13.18 -0.11
N ASN A 238 32.40 13.08 0.54
CA ASN A 238 32.18 12.13 1.64
C ASN A 238 30.68 11.97 1.95
N SER A 239 30.35 11.16 2.95
CA SER A 239 29.04 11.11 3.59
C SER A 239 29.12 11.17 5.12
N ASP A 240 27.97 11.32 5.78
CA ASP A 240 27.82 11.17 7.24
C ASP A 240 27.85 9.70 7.74
N ALA A 241 27.91 8.72 6.83
CA ALA A 241 28.09 7.32 7.18
C ALA A 241 29.57 7.01 7.53
N PRO A 242 29.85 6.14 8.51
CA PRO A 242 31.19 5.62 8.78
C PRO A 242 31.63 4.54 7.76
N SER A 243 30.83 4.28 6.73
CA SER A 243 31.06 3.24 5.73
C SER A 243 32.00 3.70 4.62
N ASN A 244 32.52 2.75 3.83
CA ASN A 244 33.34 3.08 2.66
C ASN A 244 32.55 3.93 1.65
N PHE A 245 33.15 5.04 1.22
CA PHE A 245 32.59 5.95 0.23
C PHE A 245 33.35 5.81 -1.08
N ARG A 246 32.64 5.50 -2.17
CA ARG A 246 33.21 5.39 -3.52
C ARG A 246 32.26 5.98 -4.53
N PHE A 247 32.78 6.54 -5.62
CA PHE A 247 31.95 7.01 -6.71
C PHE A 247 32.65 6.81 -8.06
N THR A 248 31.83 6.62 -9.09
CA THR A 248 32.25 6.75 -10.49
C THR A 248 31.53 7.94 -11.10
N ARG A 249 32.04 8.46 -12.21
CA ARG A 249 31.47 9.63 -12.88
C ARG A 249 31.33 9.35 -14.37
N GLU A 250 30.14 9.58 -14.89
CA GLU A 250 29.78 9.43 -16.29
C GLU A 250 29.27 10.79 -16.79
N GLY A 251 30.13 11.53 -17.51
CA GLY A 251 29.82 12.92 -17.87
C GLY A 251 29.65 13.81 -16.65
N SER A 252 28.44 14.34 -16.45
CA SER A 252 28.04 15.13 -15.27
C SER A 252 27.29 14.33 -14.21
N LEU A 253 27.09 13.03 -14.41
CA LEU A 253 26.41 12.15 -13.47
C LEU A 253 27.42 11.50 -12.52
N ASN A 254 27.22 11.67 -11.22
CA ASN A 254 27.99 10.99 -10.18
C ASN A 254 27.21 9.78 -9.66
N MET A 255 27.76 8.59 -9.85
CA MET A 255 27.22 7.33 -9.35
C MET A 255 27.96 6.97 -8.06
N ILE A 256 27.32 7.24 -6.93
CA ILE A 256 27.91 7.14 -5.60
C ILE A 256 27.47 5.85 -4.94
N ARG A 257 28.39 5.17 -4.25
CA ARG A 257 28.11 4.01 -3.41
C ARG A 257 28.65 4.25 -2.01
N ILE A 258 27.82 3.96 -1.02
CA ILE A 258 28.16 4.07 0.40
C ILE A 258 27.91 2.72 1.04
N GLY A 259 28.95 2.12 1.63
CA GLY A 259 28.84 0.75 2.11
C GLY A 259 28.63 -0.26 0.98
N ASP A 260 27.97 -1.37 1.34
CA ASP A 260 27.66 -2.46 0.42
C ASP A 260 26.33 -2.26 -0.32
N ALA A 261 25.46 -1.38 0.17
CA ALA A 261 24.05 -1.33 -0.24
C ALA A 261 23.65 -0.03 -0.91
N GLU A 262 24.08 1.12 -0.36
CA GLU A 262 23.52 2.40 -0.73
C GLU A 262 24.10 2.88 -2.07
N ARG A 263 23.21 3.36 -2.94
CA ARG A 263 23.52 3.88 -4.27
C ARG A 263 22.78 5.19 -4.48
N PHE A 264 23.45 6.16 -5.09
CA PHE A 264 22.90 7.46 -5.42
C PHE A 264 23.40 7.93 -6.78
N GLU A 265 22.54 8.58 -7.54
CA GLU A 265 22.84 9.19 -8.82
C GLU A 265 22.61 10.70 -8.73
N ILE A 266 23.69 11.47 -8.65
CA ILE A 266 23.62 12.92 -8.40
C ILE A 266 24.37 13.66 -9.50
N THR A 267 23.69 14.60 -10.16
CA THR A 267 24.30 15.42 -11.21
C THR A 267 25.14 16.56 -10.60
N ASP A 268 26.14 17.00 -11.34
CA ASP A 268 26.91 18.19 -10.95
C ASP A 268 26.02 19.43 -10.83
N GLN A 269 25.00 19.57 -11.69
CA GLN A 269 24.06 20.69 -11.66
C GLN A 269 23.34 20.78 -10.32
N LEU A 270 22.88 19.63 -9.79
CA LEU A 270 22.25 19.60 -8.47
C LEU A 270 23.25 19.97 -7.36
N ALA A 271 24.51 19.55 -7.49
CA ALA A 271 25.56 19.84 -6.52
C ALA A 271 26.16 21.26 -6.62
N LEU A 272 25.95 21.95 -7.75
CA LEU A 272 26.44 23.31 -8.02
C LEU A 272 25.32 24.36 -7.95
N GLY A 273 24.06 23.97 -8.11
CA GLY A 273 22.89 24.82 -8.07
C GLY A 273 22.64 25.64 -9.34
N ASN A 274 22.91 25.08 -10.53
CA ASN A 274 22.83 25.79 -11.81
C ASN A 274 22.15 25.06 -12.98
#